data_AF-A0A7C9AZ52-F1
#
_entry.id   AF-A0A7C9AZ52-F1
#
_cell.length_a   1.000
_cell.length_b   1.000
_cell.length_c   1.000
_cell.angle_alpha   90.00
_cell.angle_beta   90.00
_cell.angle_gamma   90.00
#
_symmetry.space_group_name_H-M   'P 1'
#
loop_
_entity.id
_entity.type
_entity.pdbx_description
1 polymer ?
#
loop_
_entity_poly.entity_id
_entity_poly.type
_entity_poly.pdbx_seq_one_letter_code
_entity_poly.pdbx_strand_id
1 'polypeptide(L)'
;EHLQRMKALSKTVELGKRFFPRCSEVLNNIMDSDNLSQLAFIGDDTPEERQRKKRRYIEIQEALIKAFTEDKVELDSSTLSSSSSTTPICRAPPSKLNF
;
A
#
# COMPACT_ATOMS: atom_id res chain seq x y z
N GLU A 1 0.19 -15.17 -24.12
CA GLU A 1 -0.73 -14.12 -23.62
C GLU A 1 -1.05 -14.23 -22.11
N HIS A 2 -1.61 -15.34 -21.63
CA HIS A 2 -1.98 -15.50 -20.20
C HIS A 2 -0.82 -15.24 -19.22
N LEU A 3 0.38 -15.76 -19.51
CA LEU A 3 1.58 -15.53 -18.68
C LEU A 3 1.99 -14.05 -18.62
N GLN A 4 1.85 -13.30 -19.72
CA GLN A 4 2.18 -11.87 -19.74
C GLN A 4 1.18 -11.08 -18.90
N ARG A 5 -0.12 -11.43 -18.95
CA ARG A 5 -1.15 -10.84 -18.10
C ARG A 5 -0.89 -11.12 -16.61
N MET A 6 -0.57 -12.36 -16.26
CA MET A 6 -0.22 -12.72 -14.88
C MET A 6 1.02 -11.98 -14.37
N LYS A 7 2.05 -11.84 -15.21
CA LYS A 7 3.26 -11.08 -14.86
C LYS A 7 2.98 -9.59 -14.67
N ALA A 8 2.15 -9.00 -15.52
CA ALA A 8 1.74 -7.60 -15.36
C ALA A 8 0.97 -7.39 -14.05
N LEU A 9 0.00 -8.27 -13.76
CA LEU A 9 -0.77 -8.24 -12.52
C LEU A 9 0.13 -8.36 -11.29
N SER A 10 1.03 -9.35 -11.28
CA SER A 10 1.97 -9.56 -10.17
C SER A 10 2.83 -8.33 -9.89
N LYS A 11 3.35 -7.66 -10.93
CA LYS A 11 4.12 -6.42 -10.79
C LYS A 11 3.29 -5.28 -10.21
N THR A 12 2.04 -5.12 -10.64
CA THR A 12 1.14 -4.08 -10.11
C THR A 12 0.85 -4.31 -8.63
N VAL A 13 0.59 -5.56 -8.23
CA VAL A 13 0.39 -5.92 -6.82
C VAL A 13 1.64 -5.64 -6.02
N GLU A 14 2.82 -6.07 -6.49
CA GLU A 14 4.08 -5.84 -5.80
C GLU A 14 4.36 -4.34 -5.61
N LEU A 15 4.06 -3.52 -6.63
CA LEU A 15 4.20 -2.07 -6.55
C LEU A 15 3.27 -1.48 -5.46
N GLY A 16 2.00 -1.87 -5.45
CA GLY A 16 1.04 -1.44 -4.44
C GLY A 16 1.51 -1.76 -3.02
N LYS A 17 2.04 -2.96 -2.79
CA LYS A 17 2.58 -3.38 -1.49
C LYS A 17 3.77 -2.55 -1.02
N ARG A 18 4.59 -2.02 -1.93
CA ARG A 18 5.73 -1.17 -1.58
C ARG A 18 5.30 0.22 -1.12
N PHE A 19 4.22 0.76 -1.70
CA PHE A 19 3.68 2.07 -1.34
C PHE A 19 2.74 2.02 -0.13
N PHE A 20 2.07 0.89 0.08
CA PHE A 20 1.11 0.70 1.15
C PHE A 20 1.39 -0.59 1.93
N PRO A 21 2.54 -0.67 2.62
CA PRO A 21 2.96 -1.88 3.31
C PRO A 21 1.99 -2.28 4.43
N ARG A 22 1.44 -1.31 5.18
CA ARG A 22 0.52 -1.58 6.30
C ARG A 22 -0.85 -1.99 5.78
N CYS A 23 -1.36 -1.34 4.73
CA CYS A 23 -2.59 -1.79 4.08
C CYS A 23 -2.46 -3.23 3.57
N SER A 24 -1.32 -3.57 2.96
CA SER A 24 -1.11 -4.92 2.46
C SER A 24 -1.17 -5.96 3.56
N GLU A 25 -0.63 -5.67 4.75
CA GLU A 25 -0.68 -6.60 5.89
C GLU A 25 -2.12 -6.82 6.36
N VAL A 26 -2.90 -5.74 6.50
CA VAL A 26 -4.32 -5.82 6.85
C VAL A 26 -5.09 -6.65 5.82
N LEU A 27 -4.87 -6.42 4.53
CA LEU A 27 -5.51 -7.18 3.45
C LEU A 27 -5.11 -8.67 3.45
N ASN A 28 -3.83 -8.98 3.65
CA ASN A 28 -3.37 -10.38 3.75
C ASN A 28 -4.04 -11.07 4.94
N ASN A 29 -4.11 -10.42 6.10
CA ASN A 29 -4.77 -10.99 7.28
C ASN A 29 -6.26 -11.26 7.02
N ILE A 30 -6.97 -10.36 6.32
CA ILE A 30 -8.39 -10.58 5.95
C ILE A 30 -8.53 -11.80 5.02
N MET A 31 -7.60 -12.00 4.09
CA MET A 31 -7.61 -13.12 3.16
C MET A 31 -7.21 -14.46 3.80
N ASP A 32 -6.20 -14.44 4.67
CA ASP A 32 -5.65 -15.64 5.31
C ASP A 32 -6.53 -16.18 6.43
N SER A 33 -7.43 -15.35 6.95
CA SER A 33 -8.34 -15.72 8.02
C SER A 33 -9.71 -16.13 7.48
N ASP A 34 -10.44 -16.92 8.28
CA ASP A 34 -11.86 -17.17 8.07
C ASP A 34 -12.73 -15.89 8.18
N ASN A 35 -12.11 -14.70 8.30
CA ASN A 35 -12.79 -13.42 8.34
C ASN A 35 -13.57 -13.15 7.05
N LEU A 36 -13.06 -13.59 5.88
CA LEU A 36 -13.78 -13.40 4.62
C LEU A 36 -15.12 -14.17 4.60
N SER A 37 -15.10 -15.42 5.07
CA SER A 37 -16.32 -16.24 5.23
C SER A 37 -17.25 -15.68 6.30
N GLN A 38 -16.71 -14.95 7.28
CA GLN A 38 -17.50 -14.30 8.32
C GLN A 38 -18.04 -12.93 7.90
N LEU A 39 -17.50 -12.31 6.86
CA LEU A 39 -18.08 -11.11 6.23
C LEU A 39 -19.16 -11.46 5.21
N ALA A 40 -19.12 -12.65 4.62
CA ALA A 40 -20.16 -13.13 3.73
C ALA A 40 -21.48 -13.27 4.52
N PHE A 41 -22.47 -12.44 4.21
CA PHE A 41 -23.83 -12.59 4.71
C PHE A 41 -24.45 -13.81 4.01
N ILE A 42 -24.69 -14.88 4.77
CA ILE A 42 -25.38 -16.07 4.27
C ILE A 42 -26.82 -15.94 4.74
N GLY A 43 -27.78 -16.22 3.85
CA GLY A 43 -29.20 -15.85 4.03
C GLY A 43 -29.89 -16.33 5.32
N ASP A 44 -29.29 -17.30 6.02
CA ASP A 44 -29.83 -17.91 7.24
C ASP A 44 -29.13 -17.44 8.54
N ASP A 45 -28.45 -16.29 8.52
CA ASP A 45 -27.79 -15.76 9.73
C ASP A 45 -28.80 -15.42 10.85
N THR A 46 -28.53 -15.92 12.06
CA THR A 46 -29.25 -15.51 13.27
C THR A 46 -29.04 -14.01 13.57
N PRO A 47 -29.95 -13.36 14.33
CA PRO A 47 -29.78 -11.96 14.72
C PRO A 47 -28.43 -11.67 15.41
N GLU A 48 -27.98 -12.59 16.27
CA GLU A 48 -26.71 -12.52 16.98
C GLU A 48 -25.52 -12.60 16.02
N GLU A 49 -25.56 -13.53 15.05
CA GLU A 49 -24.53 -13.65 14.02
C GLU A 49 -24.46 -12.39 13.16
N ARG A 50 -25.61 -11.84 12.74
CA ARG A 50 -25.66 -10.60 11.97
C ARG A 50 -24.99 -9.44 12.71
N GLN A 51 -25.24 -9.30 14.01
CA GLN A 51 -24.61 -8.27 14.84
C GLN A 51 -23.10 -8.48 14.96
N ARG A 52 -22.67 -9.74 15.15
CA ARG A 52 -21.25 -10.09 15.21
C ARG A 52 -20.54 -9.79 13.89
N LYS A 53 -21.14 -10.15 12.75
CA LYS A 53 -20.61 -9.86 11.41
C LYS A 53 -20.49 -8.36 11.17
N LYS A 54 -21.52 -7.59 11.55
CA LYS A 54 -21.51 -6.12 11.46
C LYS A 54 -20.38 -5.49 12.28
N ARG A 55 -20.19 -5.93 13.54
CA ARG A 55 -19.10 -5.42 14.38
C ARG A 55 -17.74 -5.69 13.73
N ARG A 56 -17.51 -6.93 13.29
CA ARG A 56 -16.25 -7.30 12.63
C ARG A 56 -16.01 -6.50 11.35
N TYR A 57 -17.04 -6.28 10.55
CA TYR A 57 -16.93 -5.45 9.34
C TYR A 57 -16.42 -4.04 9.68
N ILE A 58 -16.96 -3.43 10.74
CA ILE A 58 -16.54 -2.11 11.22
C ILE A 58 -15.07 -2.14 11.66
N GLU A 59 -14.67 -3.12 12.49
CA GLU A 59 -13.29 -3.28 12.96
C GLU A 59 -12.29 -3.39 11.79
N ILE A 60 -12.65 -4.17 10.76
CA ILE A 60 -11.83 -4.34 9.56
C ILE A 60 -11.76 -3.03 8.76
N GLN A 61 -12.89 -2.34 8.58
CA GLN A 61 -12.92 -1.05 7.89
C GLN A 61 -12.05 -0.01 8.60
N GLU A 62 -12.17 0.09 9.92
CA GLU A 62 -11.38 1.01 10.74
C GLU A 62 -9.88 0.71 10.64
N ALA A 63 -9.50 -0.57 10.76
CA ALA A 63 -8.10 -0.99 10.63
C ALA A 63 -7.54 -0.65 9.23
N LEU A 64 -8.31 -0.87 8.18
CA LEU A 64 -7.90 -0.58 6.81
C LEU A 64 -7.74 0.92 6.55
N ILE A 65 -8.71 1.74 6.98
CA ILE A 65 -8.65 3.21 6.84
C ILE A 65 -7.48 3.79 7.61
N LYS A 66 -7.23 3.29 8.82
CA LYS A 66 -6.10 3.71 9.65
C LYS A 66 -4.77 3.40 8.95
N ALA A 67 -4.57 2.14 8.55
CA ALA A 67 -3.36 1.72 7.86
C ALA A 67 -3.12 2.52 6.56
N PHE A 68 -4.19 2.79 5.80
CA PHE A 68 -4.10 3.59 4.57
C PHE A 68 -3.67 5.03 4.85
N THR A 69 -4.25 5.64 5.88
CA THR A 69 -3.91 7.00 6.25
C THR A 69 -2.45 7.11 6.69
N GLU A 70 -1.97 6.14 7.46
CA GLU A 70 -0.59 6.11 7.92
C GLU A 70 0.40 5.89 6.77
N ASP A 71 0.15 4.92 5.89
CA ASP A 71 0.97 4.67 4.69
C ASP A 71 0.99 5.92 3.78
N LYS A 72 -0.14 6.60 3.62
CA LYS A 72 -0.24 7.84 2.83
C LYS A 72 0.62 8.96 3.42
N VAL A 73 0.57 9.15 4.75
CA VAL A 73 1.38 10.18 5.42
C VAL A 73 2.87 9.89 5.26
N GLU A 74 3.28 8.64 5.42
CA GLU A 74 4.67 8.23 5.25
C GLU A 74 5.16 8.42 3.80
N LEU A 75 4.33 8.06 2.82
CA LEU A 75 4.60 8.28 1.41
C LEU A 75 4.77 9.77 1.09
N ASP A 76 3.82 10.61 1.50
CA ASP A 76 3.86 12.05 1.30
C ASP A 76 5.14 12.63 1.93
N SER A 77 5.52 12.20 3.13
CA SER A 77 6.75 12.66 3.81
C SER A 77 8.05 12.26 3.07
N SER A 78 8.09 11.05 2.50
CA SER A 78 9.25 10.52 1.77
C SER A 78 9.48 11.25 0.44
N THR A 79 8.40 11.67 -0.22
CA THR A 79 8.48 12.48 -1.45
C THR A 79 9.05 13.88 -1.19
N LEU A 80 8.75 14.48 -0.04
CA LEU A 80 9.26 15.80 0.35
C LEU A 80 10.75 15.76 0.71
N SER A 81 11.25 14.70 1.35
CA SER A 81 12.68 14.55 1.68
C SER A 81 13.58 14.32 0.46
N SER A 82 13.03 13.86 -0.66
CA SER A 82 13.83 13.55 -1.87
C SER A 82 14.20 14.78 -2.71
N SER A 83 13.75 15.99 -2.33
CA SER A 83 13.95 17.23 -3.11
C SER A 83 15.20 18.05 -2.76
N SER A 84 16.06 17.60 -1.82
CA SER A 84 17.29 18.31 -1.44
C SER A 84 18.55 17.63 -1.97
N SER A 85 18.83 17.77 -3.27
CA SER A 85 20.18 17.55 -3.81
C SER A 85 20.43 18.39 -5.08
N THR A 86 20.48 19.71 -4.94
CA THR A 86 21.13 20.58 -5.92
C THR A 86 22.62 20.66 -5.63
N THR A 87 23.43 19.80 -6.26
CA THR A 87 24.87 20.04 -6.34
C THR A 87 25.10 21.28 -7.22
N PRO A 88 25.76 22.35 -6.74
CA PRO A 88 26.15 23.43 -7.63
C PRO A 88 27.16 22.87 -8.63
N ILE A 89 26.85 22.97 -9.91
CA ILE A 89 27.80 22.71 -10.99
C ILE A 89 28.95 23.72 -10.82
N CYS A 90 30.06 23.29 -10.21
CA CYS A 90 31.34 23.97 -10.33
C CYS A 90 31.84 23.73 -11.76
N ARG A 91 31.51 24.65 -12.67
CA ARG A 91 32.20 24.75 -13.96
C ARG A 91 33.67 25.04 -13.68
N ALA A 92 34.52 24.02 -13.81
CA ALA A 92 35.96 24.24 -13.94
C ALA A 92 36.23 25.06 -15.22
N PRO A 93 37.06 26.12 -15.19
CA PRO A 93 37.49 26.80 -16.40
C PRO A 93 38.48 25.92 -17.19
N PRO A 94 38.48 25.98 -18.52
CA PRO A 94 39.32 25.15 -19.35
C PRO A 94 40.79 25.59 -19.29
N SER A 95 41.66 24.59 -19.18
CA SER A 95 43.12 24.67 -19.29
C SER A 95 43.60 25.46 -20.51
N LYS A 96 44.48 26.45 -20.28
CA LYS A 96 45.49 26.89 -21.28
C LYS A 96 46.77 27.34 -20.58
N LEU A 97 47.80 26.52 -20.67
CA LEU A 97 49.20 26.98 -20.64
C LEU A 97 49.87 26.40 -21.87
N ASN A 98 50.13 27.27 -22.85
CA ASN A 98 51.08 27.09 -23.93
C ASN A 98 51.84 28.42 -24.06
N PHE A 99 53.16 28.29 -24.25
CA PHE A 99 54.25 29.27 -24.30
C PHE A 99 54.88 29.64 -22.95
#